data_AF-A0A5C7PU36-F1
#
_entry.id   AF-A0A5C7PU36-F1
#
_cell.length_a   1.000
_cell.length_b   1.000
_cell.length_c   1.000
_cell.angle_alpha   90.00
_cell.angle_beta   90.00
_cell.angle_gamma   90.00
#
_symmetry.space_group_name_H-M   'P 1'
#
loop_
_entity.id
_entity.type
_entity.pdbx_description
1 polymer ?
#
loop_
_entity_poly.entity_id
_entity_poly.type
_entity_poly.pdbx_seq_one_letter_code
_entity_poly.pdbx_strand_id
1 'polypeptide(L)'
;MSDDHSSQSYLPTMMELMKLRQVLRMELERRGWSLAELSRRSRVPKATVADWAAGRQPRDVAALKRVADVLGLTVDELCFGRTTPAAEPLQEALGNGWLTGLFEVRIRRVK
;
A
#
# COMPACT_ATOMS: atom_id res chain seq x y z
N MET A 1 15.36 -18.62 37.73
CA MET A 1 14.07 -18.11 37.22
C MET A 1 14.16 -16.62 37.19
N SER A 2 14.35 -16.08 35.99
CA SER A 2 13.98 -14.74 35.50
C SER A 2 14.71 -14.59 34.18
N ASP A 3 14.17 -15.26 33.16
CA ASP A 3 14.56 -15.05 31.77
C ASP A 3 14.09 -13.66 31.35
N ASP A 4 14.98 -12.68 31.49
CA ASP A 4 14.81 -11.36 30.90
C ASP A 4 15.25 -11.44 29.43
N HIS A 5 14.35 -11.94 28.59
CA HIS A 5 14.46 -11.90 27.13
C HIS A 5 13.20 -11.19 26.60
N SER A 6 13.06 -9.90 26.87
CA SER A 6 11.95 -9.10 26.31
C SER A 6 12.33 -7.63 26.17
N SER A 7 13.35 -7.34 25.37
CA SER A 7 13.63 -5.96 24.95
C SER A 7 14.22 -5.88 23.53
N GLN A 8 13.83 -6.78 22.63
CA GLN A 8 14.32 -6.73 21.26
C GLN A 8 13.28 -7.19 20.22
N SER A 9 12.19 -6.42 20.07
CA SER A 9 11.30 -6.51 18.88
C SER A 9 10.17 -5.47 18.92
N TYR A 10 10.51 -4.17 18.91
CA TYR A 10 9.53 -3.12 18.61
C TYR A 10 10.17 -2.00 17.81
N LEU A 11 10.58 -2.27 16.56
CA LEU A 11 10.61 -1.22 15.55
C LEU A 11 10.23 -1.78 14.16
N PRO A 12 8.95 -2.11 13.88
CA PRO A 12 8.49 -2.21 12.50
C PRO A 12 8.27 -0.84 11.85
N THR A 13 8.63 0.28 12.50
CA THR A 13 7.97 1.57 12.18
C THR A 13 8.86 2.79 12.42
N MET A 14 10.11 2.78 11.96
CA MET A 14 10.84 4.05 11.84
C MET A 14 10.40 4.75 10.54
N MET A 15 9.25 5.41 10.64
CA MET A 15 8.66 6.40 9.71
C MET A 15 8.15 5.87 8.35
N GLU A 16 6.96 5.26 8.34
CA GLU A 16 6.10 5.27 7.14
C GLU A 16 5.71 6.72 6.82
N LEU A 17 6.55 7.40 6.04
CA LEU A 17 6.30 8.74 5.53
C LEU A 17 5.11 8.68 4.56
N MET A 18 4.12 9.57 4.78
CA MET A 18 2.95 9.68 3.92
C MET A 18 3.36 9.97 2.46
N LYS A 19 3.06 9.04 1.55
CA LYS A 19 3.39 9.05 0.12
C LYS A 19 2.24 9.54 -0.78
N LEU A 20 1.17 10.10 -0.20
CA LEU A 20 -0.04 10.52 -0.92
C LEU A 20 0.23 11.29 -2.21
N ARG A 21 1.07 12.33 -2.15
CA ARG A 21 1.41 13.14 -3.34
C ARG A 21 1.97 12.30 -4.48
N GLN A 22 2.88 11.38 -4.16
CA GLN A 22 3.58 10.56 -5.13
C GLN A 22 2.63 9.53 -5.76
N VAL A 23 1.89 8.80 -4.92
CA VAL A 23 0.91 7.80 -5.38
C VAL A 23 -0.19 8.45 -6.23
N LEU A 24 -0.70 9.60 -5.80
CA LEU A 24 -1.73 10.34 -6.51
C LEU A 24 -1.26 10.78 -7.91
N ARG A 25 -0.06 11.37 -8.01
CA ARG A 25 0.50 11.80 -9.32
C ARG A 25 0.73 10.61 -10.24
N MET A 26 1.34 9.54 -9.72
CA MET A 26 1.58 8.32 -10.46
C MET A 26 0.27 7.74 -11.02
N GLU A 27 -0.78 7.64 -10.21
CA GLU A 27 -2.07 7.10 -10.68
C GLU A 27 -2.77 8.00 -11.70
N LEU A 28 -2.62 9.33 -11.58
CA LEU A 28 -3.15 10.27 -12.59
C LEU A 28 -2.41 10.12 -13.92
N GLU A 29 -1.08 10.06 -13.89
CA GLU A 29 -0.23 9.86 -15.07
C GLU A 29 -0.54 8.51 -15.74
N ARG A 30 -0.60 7.41 -14.96
CA ARG A 30 -0.92 6.07 -15.45
C ARG A 30 -2.26 5.99 -16.18
N ARG A 31 -3.23 6.83 -15.79
CA ARG A 31 -4.58 6.86 -16.37
C ARG A 31 -4.78 7.96 -17.41
N GLY A 32 -3.79 8.84 -17.60
CA GLY A 32 -3.95 10.05 -18.41
C GLY A 32 -5.01 11.01 -17.86
N TRP A 33 -5.23 11.04 -16.55
CA TRP A 33 -6.24 11.88 -15.90
C TRP A 33 -5.67 13.21 -15.43
N SER A 34 -6.46 14.28 -15.57
CA SER A 34 -6.16 15.57 -14.94
C SER A 34 -6.73 15.65 -13.52
N LEU A 35 -6.27 16.62 -12.73
CA LEU A 35 -6.84 16.90 -11.40
C LEU A 35 -8.34 17.25 -11.46
N ALA A 36 -8.77 17.92 -12.54
CA ALA A 36 -10.19 18.23 -12.75
C ALA A 36 -11.01 16.96 -13.02
N GLU A 37 -10.41 16.01 -13.73
CA GLU A 37 -11.04 14.75 -14.09
C GLU A 37 -11.21 13.82 -12.88
N LEU A 38 -10.22 13.79 -11.99
CA LEU A 38 -10.31 13.12 -10.70
C LEU A 38 -11.34 13.79 -9.79
N SER A 39 -11.32 15.13 -9.69
CA SER A 39 -12.29 15.89 -8.89
C SER A 39 -13.75 15.58 -9.28
N ARG A 40 -14.04 15.51 -10.58
CA ARG A 40 -15.38 15.13 -11.08
C ARG A 40 -15.77 13.71 -10.66
N ARG A 41 -14.86 12.73 -10.79
CA ARG A 41 -15.15 11.32 -10.44
C ARG A 41 -15.33 11.13 -8.94
N SER A 42 -14.44 11.69 -8.13
CA SER A 42 -14.44 11.49 -6.66
C SER A 42 -15.42 12.41 -5.94
N ARG A 43 -15.97 13.40 -6.64
CA ARG A 43 -16.78 14.49 -6.07
C ARG A 43 -16.04 15.23 -4.94
N VAL A 44 -14.71 15.25 -5.01
CA VAL A 44 -13.85 16.02 -4.10
C VAL A 44 -13.49 17.34 -4.80
N PRO A 45 -13.56 18.49 -4.11
CA PRO A 45 -13.22 19.77 -4.73
C PRO A 45 -11.84 19.77 -5.37
N LYS A 46 -11.72 20.35 -6.58
CA LYS A 46 -10.45 20.40 -7.32
C LYS A 46 -9.31 21.04 -6.51
N ALA A 47 -9.63 22.05 -5.69
CA ALA A 47 -8.67 22.68 -4.78
C ALA A 47 -8.10 21.64 -3.80
N THR A 48 -8.95 20.86 -3.13
CA THR A 48 -8.53 19.80 -2.21
C THR A 48 -7.63 18.76 -2.89
N VAL A 49 -7.97 18.32 -4.11
CA VAL A 49 -7.14 17.37 -4.86
C VAL A 49 -5.79 18.00 -5.26
N ALA A 50 -5.80 19.27 -5.66
CA ALA A 50 -4.57 20.01 -6.01
C ALA A 50 -3.65 20.19 -4.79
N ASP A 51 -4.22 20.46 -3.62
CA ASP A 51 -3.50 20.58 -2.35
C ASP A 51 -2.74 19.30 -2.02
N TRP A 52 -3.41 18.15 -2.17
CA TRP A 52 -2.78 16.83 -1.96
C TRP A 52 -1.70 16.55 -3.01
N ALA A 53 -1.93 16.91 -4.27
CA ALA A 53 -0.93 16.82 -5.33
C ALA A 53 0.27 17.78 -5.15
N ALA A 54 0.12 18.82 -4.32
CA ALA A 54 1.18 19.71 -3.88
C ALA A 54 1.88 19.21 -2.60
N GLY A 55 1.32 18.21 -1.91
CA GLY A 55 1.90 17.61 -0.70
C GLY A 55 1.32 18.15 0.61
N ARG A 56 0.22 18.92 0.57
CA ARG A 56 -0.51 19.25 1.80
C ARG A 56 -1.15 18.00 2.38
N GLN A 57 -1.06 17.83 3.69
CA GLN A 57 -1.67 16.71 4.38
C GLN A 57 -3.21 16.78 4.32
N PRO A 58 -3.90 15.66 4.06
CA PRO A 58 -5.35 15.60 4.07
C PRO A 58 -5.88 15.71 5.51
N ARG A 59 -6.94 16.50 5.68
CA ARG A 59 -7.67 16.64 6.96
C ARG A 59 -9.00 15.89 6.99
N ASP A 60 -9.48 15.46 5.81
CA ASP A 60 -10.77 14.80 5.63
C ASP A 60 -10.54 13.38 5.08
N VAL A 61 -10.70 12.39 5.97
CA VAL A 61 -10.57 10.97 5.65
C VAL A 61 -11.70 10.49 4.72
N ALA A 62 -12.90 11.07 4.80
CA ALA A 62 -14.01 10.69 3.94
C ALA A 62 -13.77 11.12 2.49
N ALA A 63 -13.23 12.33 2.27
CA ALA A 63 -12.79 12.75 0.94
C ALA A 63 -11.66 11.87 0.40
N LEU A 64 -10.74 11.47 1.28
CA LEU A 64 -9.63 10.59 0.92
C LEU A 64 -10.13 9.20 0.46
N LYS A 65 -11.09 8.62 1.20
CA LYS A 65 -11.75 7.35 0.84
C LYS A 65 -12.41 7.42 -0.53
N ARG A 66 -13.13 8.51 -0.84
CA ARG A 66 -13.76 8.68 -2.17
C ARG A 66 -12.73 8.73 -3.31
N VAL A 67 -11.58 9.37 -3.09
CA VAL A 67 -10.49 9.37 -4.08
C VAL A 67 -9.90 7.97 -4.22
N ALA A 68 -9.65 7.28 -3.11
CA ALA A 68 -9.14 5.91 -3.13
C ALA A 68 -10.08 4.97 -3.91
N ASP A 69 -11.39 5.05 -3.66
CA ASP A 69 -12.41 4.25 -4.34
C ASP A 69 -12.43 4.47 -5.86
N VAL A 70 -12.37 5.73 -6.29
CA VAL A 70 -12.29 6.08 -7.72
C VAL A 70 -11.00 5.57 -8.38
N LEU A 71 -9.92 5.54 -7.61
CA LEU A 71 -8.65 4.99 -8.05
C LEU A 71 -8.58 3.46 -7.87
N GLY A 72 -9.59 2.80 -7.32
CA GLY A 72 -9.53 1.37 -7.03
C GLY A 72 -8.37 0.99 -6.11
N LEU A 73 -8.06 1.87 -5.15
CA LEU A 73 -7.06 1.67 -4.11
C LEU A 73 -7.74 1.66 -2.74
N THR A 74 -7.10 1.03 -1.77
CA THR A 74 -7.39 1.29 -0.36
C THR A 74 -6.83 2.66 0.06
N VAL A 75 -7.35 3.17 1.18
CA VAL A 75 -6.82 4.42 1.78
C VAL A 75 -5.36 4.26 2.16
N ASP A 76 -4.98 3.09 2.66
CA ASP A 76 -3.61 2.76 3.03
C ASP A 76 -2.69 2.82 1.80
N GLU A 77 -3.04 2.12 0.72
CA GLU A 77 -2.27 2.15 -0.53
C GLU A 77 -2.14 3.55 -1.12
N LEU A 78 -3.21 4.35 -1.04
CA LEU A 78 -3.18 5.73 -1.50
C LEU A 78 -2.25 6.60 -0.65
N CYS A 79 -2.23 6.40 0.67
CA CYS A 79 -1.47 7.23 1.61
C CYS A 79 -0.02 6.81 1.77
N PHE A 80 0.29 5.53 1.71
CA PHE A 80 1.58 4.96 2.09
C PHE A 80 2.22 4.16 0.94
N GLY A 81 1.49 3.97 -0.16
CA GLY A 81 1.91 3.16 -1.30
C GLY A 81 1.45 1.71 -1.14
N ARG A 82 1.58 0.92 -2.21
CA ARG A 82 1.34 -0.51 -2.11
C ARG A 82 2.42 -1.13 -1.24
N THR A 83 2.03 -1.53 -0.04
CA THR A 83 2.71 -2.61 0.66
C THR A 83 2.43 -3.83 -0.20
N THR A 84 3.35 -4.19 -1.10
CA THR A 84 3.46 -5.60 -1.44
C THR A 84 3.62 -6.25 -0.07
N PRO A 85 2.68 -7.09 0.42
CA PRO A 85 2.96 -7.86 1.62
C PRO A 85 4.31 -8.49 1.31
N ALA A 86 5.35 -8.08 2.05
CA ALA A 86 6.69 -8.57 1.84
C ALA A 86 6.50 -10.05 1.71
N ALA A 87 6.77 -10.62 0.51
CA ALA A 87 6.34 -11.97 0.18
C ALA A 87 6.79 -12.80 1.36
N GLU A 88 5.84 -13.16 2.24
CA GLU A 88 6.20 -13.85 3.45
C GLU A 88 6.91 -15.07 2.89
N PRO A 89 8.20 -15.28 3.26
CA PRO A 89 8.94 -16.40 2.72
C PRO A 89 7.99 -17.59 2.79
N LEU A 90 7.84 -18.35 1.71
CA LEU A 90 6.85 -19.43 1.65
C LEU A 90 6.87 -20.26 2.95
N GLN A 91 8.06 -20.39 3.57
CA GLN A 91 8.33 -20.93 4.91
C GLN A 91 7.46 -20.39 6.07
N GLU A 92 7.16 -19.09 6.12
CA GLU A 92 6.35 -18.43 7.16
C GLU A 92 4.85 -18.70 6.92
N ALA A 93 4.40 -18.66 5.66
CA ALA A 93 3.05 -19.11 5.27
C ALA A 93 2.85 -20.64 5.42
N LEU A 94 3.93 -21.41 5.35
CA LEU A 94 4.00 -22.85 5.64
C LEU A 94 4.13 -23.15 7.16
N GLY A 95 4.19 -22.11 7.98
CA GLY A 95 4.65 -22.10 9.37
C GLY A 95 3.76 -22.84 10.35
N ASN A 96 3.78 -24.17 10.26
CA ASN A 96 3.29 -25.18 11.22
C ASN A 96 3.13 -26.58 10.59
N GLY A 97 3.51 -26.80 9.33
CA GLY A 97 3.56 -28.14 8.73
C GLY A 97 2.21 -28.69 8.24
N TRP A 98 1.20 -27.84 8.04
CA TRP A 98 -0.15 -28.25 7.62
C TRP A 98 -0.39 -28.27 6.11
N LEU A 99 0.55 -27.81 5.28
CA LEU A 99 0.42 -27.86 3.82
C LEU A 99 0.70 -29.29 3.33
N THR A 100 -0.36 -30.10 3.28
CA THR A 100 -0.38 -31.44 2.69
C THR A 100 -1.10 -31.41 1.34
N GLY A 101 -0.39 -31.79 0.27
CA GLY A 101 -0.93 -31.80 -1.09
C GLY A 101 0.03 -32.45 -2.09
N LEU A 102 -0.49 -32.87 -3.24
CA LEU A 102 0.30 -33.45 -4.33
C LEU A 102 0.86 -32.32 -5.21
N PHE A 103 2.19 -32.22 -5.32
CA PHE A 103 2.83 -31.22 -6.17
C PHE A 103 3.60 -31.92 -7.30
N GLU A 104 3.40 -31.47 -8.55
CA GLU A 104 4.24 -31.87 -9.68
C GLU A 104 5.36 -30.84 -9.84
N VAL A 105 6.61 -31.28 -9.68
CA VAL A 105 7.80 -30.44 -9.91
C VAL A 105 8.51 -30.89 -11.18
N ARG A 106 8.71 -29.97 -12.12
CA ARG A 106 9.52 -30.20 -13.33
C ARG A 106 10.82 -29.41 -13.27
N ILE A 107 11.90 -30.08 -12.88
CA ILE A 107 13.25 -29.48 -12.83
C ILE A 107 13.95 -29.68 -14.18
N ARG A 108 14.63 -28.64 -14.68
CA ARG A 108 15.58 -28.73 -15.79
C ARG A 108 16.90 -28.09 -15.41
N ARG A 109 18.00 -28.79 -15.68
CA ARG A 109 19.35 -28.27 -15.50
C ARG A 109 19.69 -27.32 -16.66
N VAL A 110 20.10 -26.11 -16.33
CA VAL A 110 20.67 -25.15 -17.29
C VAL A 110 22.20 -25.31 -17.28
N LYS A 111 22.82 -25.28 -18.47
CA LYS A 111 24.28 -25.41 -18.64
C LYS A 111 25.01 -24.16 -18.20
#